data_AF-A0A3D9UF47-F1
#
_entry.id   AF-A0A3D9UF47-F1
#
_cell.length_a   1.000
_cell.length_b   1.000
_cell.length_c   1.000
_cell.angle_alpha   90.00
_cell.angle_beta   90.00
_cell.angle_gamma   90.00
#
_symmetry.space_group_name_H-M   'P 1'
#
loop_
_entity.id
_entity.type
_entity.pdbx_description
1 polymer ?
#
loop_
_entity_poly.entity_id
_entity_poly.type
_entity_poly.pdbx_seq_one_letter_code
_entity_poly.pdbx_strand_id
1 'polypeptide(L)' 'MHWLMDYWWVVLLLLAGIIINAIKELSRINTKRFLDNKPELPPHRDLNAAWDDEDDWPQAGGKKTDHKK' A
#
# COMPACT_ATOMS: atom_id res chain seq x y z
N MET A 1 17.00 -37.46 19.06
CA MET A 1 15.72 -36.77 19.34
C MET A 1 14.62 -37.34 18.42
N HIS A 2 14.24 -38.60 18.61
CA HIS A 2 13.29 -39.31 17.72
C HIS A 2 11.88 -38.72 17.80
N TRP A 3 11.50 -38.23 18.99
CA TRP A 3 10.17 -37.70 19.26
C TRP A 3 9.75 -36.54 18.34
N LEU A 4 10.68 -35.66 17.94
CA LEU A 4 10.34 -34.54 17.04
C LEU A 4 10.01 -35.04 15.62
N MET A 5 10.68 -36.11 15.16
CA MET A 5 10.40 -36.71 13.85
C MET A 5 9.07 -37.49 13.83
N ASP A 6 8.58 -37.97 14.98
CA ASP A 6 7.29 -38.65 15.04
C ASP A 6 6.11 -37.66 15.11
N TYR A 7 6.33 -36.47 15.70
CA TYR A 7 5.29 -35.46 15.94
C TYR A 7 5.46 -34.16 15.13
N TRP A 8 6.32 -34.15 14.11
CA TRP A 8 6.60 -32.95 13.31
C TRP A 8 5.35 -32.29 12.68
N TRP A 9 4.31 -33.07 12.42
CA TRP A 9 3.01 -32.60 11.91
C TRP A 9 2.31 -31.58 12.83
N VAL A 10 2.64 -31.55 14.13
CA VAL A 10 2.12 -30.57 15.08
C VAL A 10 2.51 -29.14 14.66
N VAL A 11 3.69 -28.96 14.08
CA VAL A 11 4.13 -27.66 13.54
C VAL A 11 3.24 -27.23 12.38
N LEU A 12 2.82 -28.17 11.52
CA LEU A 12 1.91 -27.86 10.42
C LEU A 12 0.51 -27.45 10.92
N LEU A 13 0.00 -28.10 11.96
CA LEU A 13 -1.29 -27.69 12.55
C LEU A 13 -1.23 -26.31 13.19
N LEU A 14 -0.13 -26.00 13.89
CA LEU A 14 0.10 -24.66 14.42
C LEU A 14 0.11 -23.63 13.29
N LEU A 15 0.87 -23.89 12.23
CA LEU A 15 0.99 -23.00 11.08
C LEU A 15 -0.36 -22.82 10.38
N ALA A 16 -1.10 -23.91 10.16
CA ALA A 16 -2.44 -23.86 9.57
C ALA A 16 -3.40 -23.03 10.42
N GLY A 17 -3.35 -23.15 11.75
CA GLY A 17 -4.12 -22.33 12.67
C GLY A 17 -3.81 -20.84 12.54
N ILE A 18 -2.51 -20.47 12.45
CA ILE A 18 -2.08 -19.09 12.25
C ILE A 18 -2.56 -18.56 10.89
N ILE A 19 -2.40 -19.34 9.82
CA ILE A 19 -2.81 -18.94 8.47
C ILE A 19 -4.33 -18.73 8.40
N ILE A 20 -5.13 -19.64 8.94
CA ILE A 20 -6.60 -19.50 8.96
C ILE A 20 -7.00 -18.24 9.73
N ASN A 21 -6.36 -17.97 10.87
CA ASN A 21 -6.65 -16.77 11.65
C ASN A 21 -6.28 -15.48 10.88
N ALA A 22 -5.12 -15.46 10.22
CA ALA A 22 -4.69 -14.36 9.37
C ALA A 22 -5.66 -14.11 8.20
N ILE A 23 -6.10 -15.18 7.50
CA ILE A 23 -7.08 -15.08 6.42
C ILE A 23 -8.40 -14.51 6.92
N LYS A 24 -8.87 -14.96 8.10
CA LYS A 24 -10.10 -14.48 8.71
C LYS A 24 -10.03 -12.98 9.02
N GLU A 25 -8.92 -12.52 9.58
CA GLU A 25 -8.72 -11.09 9.88
C GLU A 25 -8.60 -10.25 8.60
N LEU A 26 -7.86 -10.72 7.58
CA LEU A 26 -7.77 -10.05 6.29
C LEU A 26 -9.14 -9.97 5.59
N SER A 27 -9.93 -11.04 5.67
CA SER A 27 -11.26 -11.11 5.06
C SER A 27 -12.27 -10.16 5.73
N ARG A 28 -11.99 -9.71 6.96
CA ARG A 28 -12.79 -8.70 7.67
C ARG A 28 -12.56 -7.29 7.14
N ILE A 29 -11.43 -7.04 6.47
CA ILE A 29 -11.09 -5.74 5.89
C ILE A 29 -11.94 -5.53 4.64
N ASN A 30 -12.91 -4.62 4.72
CA ASN A 30 -13.75 -4.26 3.58
C ASN A 30 -13.14 -3.10 2.79
N THR A 31 -12.29 -3.43 1.82
CA THR A 31 -11.69 -2.45 0.89
C THR A 31 -12.73 -1.70 0.07
N LYS A 32 -13.83 -2.34 -0.33
CA LYS A 32 -14.90 -1.68 -1.10
C LYS A 32 -15.53 -0.54 -0.31
N ARG A 33 -15.89 -0.78 0.96
CA ARG A 33 -16.46 0.23 1.85
C ARG A 33 -15.53 1.44 2.03
N PHE A 34 -14.23 1.22 2.10
CA PHE A 34 -13.24 2.31 2.16
C PHE A 34 -13.19 3.11 0.86
N LEU A 35 -13.32 2.45 -0.30
CA LEU A 35 -13.37 3.14 -1.59
C LEU A 35 -14.68 3.93 -1.78
N ASP A 36 -15.80 3.40 -1.29
CA ASP A 36 -17.12 4.05 -1.38
C ASP A 36 -17.24 5.25 -0.42
N ASN A 37 -16.50 5.22 0.70
CA ASN A 37 -16.50 6.27 1.73
C ASN A 37 -15.08 6.85 1.89
N LYS A 38 -14.41 7.16 0.78
CA LYS A 38 -13.09 7.79 0.83
C LYS A 38 -13.21 9.11 1.59
N PRO A 39 -12.50 9.30 2.71
CA PRO A 39 -12.42 10.61 3.32
C PRO A 39 -11.77 11.58 2.33
N GLU A 40 -12.26 12.81 2.28
CA GLU A 40 -11.61 13.86 1.51
C GLU A 40 -10.18 14.02 2.06
N LEU A 41 -9.19 13.82 1.18
CA LEU A 41 -7.80 13.98 1.55
C LEU A 41 -7.59 15.45 1.91
N PRO A 42 -6.78 15.77 2.95
CA PRO A 42 -6.41 17.16 3.19
C PRO A 42 -5.80 17.73 1.90
N PRO A 43 -6.03 19.02 1.62
CA PRO A 43 -5.45 19.66 0.45
C PRO A 43 -3.96 19.32 0.41
N HIS A 44 -3.51 18.81 -0.73
CA HIS A 44 -2.14 18.35 -0.92
C HIS A 44 -1.22 19.50 -0.47
N ARG A 45 -0.43 19.27 0.57
CA ARG A 45 0.64 20.19 0.97
C ARG A 45 1.88 19.76 0.21
N ASP A 46 1.85 19.86 -1.11
CA ASP A 46 2.99 19.47 -1.93
C ASP A 46 4.13 20.45 -1.67
N LEU A 47 5.21 19.94 -1.07
CA LEU A 47 6.50 20.62 -1.08
C LEU A 47 7.28 20.31 -2.37
N ASN A 48 6.65 19.62 -3.33
CA ASN A 48 7.27 19.21 -4.59
C ASN A 48 7.26 20.33 -5.64
N ALA A 49 6.56 21.45 -5.40
CA ALA A 49 6.61 22.63 -6.27
C ALA A 49 8.04 23.16 -6.48
N ALA A 50 8.94 22.92 -5.52
CA ALA A 50 10.36 23.30 -5.61
C ALA A 50 11.24 22.26 -6.34
N TRP A 51 10.71 21.07 -6.67
CA TRP A 51 11.46 20.04 -7.39
C TRP A 51 11.23 20.10 -8.90
N ASP A 52 10.15 20.77 -9.36
CA ASP A 52 9.91 21.08 -10.77
C ASP A 52 10.93 22.09 -11.34
N ASP A 53 11.56 22.90 -10.48
CA ASP A 53 12.58 23.89 -10.87
C ASP A 53 13.93 23.23 -11.23
N GLU A 54 14.15 21.99 -10.80
CA GLU A 54 15.37 21.20 -11.07
C GLU A 54 15.14 20.04 -12.07
N ASP A 55 13.94 19.93 -12.65
CA ASP A 55 13.63 18.87 -13.61
C ASP A 55 14.27 19.15 -14.98
N ASP A 56 15.45 18.59 -15.20
CA ASP A 56 16.23 18.60 -16.45
C ASP A 56 15.59 17.76 -17.58
N TRP A 57 14.31 17.41 -17.45
CA TRP A 57 13.59 16.70 -18.50
C TRP A 57 13.52 17.55 -19.79
N PRO A 58 13.83 16.99 -20.97
CA PRO A 58 13.70 17.74 -22.21
C PRO A 58 12.25 18.15 -22.42
N GLN A 59 11.95 19.43 -22.18
CA GLN A 59 10.63 20.02 -22.42
C GLN A 59 10.36 19.94 -23.93
N ALA A 60 9.48 19.01 -24.31
CA ALA A 60 9.09 18.83 -25.70
C ALA A 60 8.27 20.05 -26.17
N GLY A 61 8.95 21.09 -26.66
CA GLY A 61 8.46 22.09 -27.62
C GLY A 61 7.18 22.87 -27.31
N GLY A 62 6.61 22.77 -26.11
CA GLY A 62 5.37 23.46 -25.74
C GLY A 62 5.67 24.76 -25.01
N LYS A 63 5.36 25.90 -25.63
CA LYS A 63 5.44 27.23 -25.00
C LYS A 63 4.68 27.22 -23.68
N LYS A 64 5.36 27.43 -22.55
CA LYS A 64 4.70 27.71 -21.26
C LYS A 64 3.95 29.03 -21.41
N THR A 65 2.62 28.97 -21.54
CA THR A 65 1.79 30.17 -21.43
C THR A 65 1.70 30.53 -19.96
N ASP A 66 2.37 31.62 -19.58
CA ASP A 66 2.23 32.24 -18.28
C ASP A 66 0.76 32.59 -18.02
N HIS A 67 0.06 31.76 -17.25
CA HIS A 67 -1.17 32.17 -16.61
C HIS A 67 -0.81 32.98 -15.35
N LYS A 68 -0.60 34.28 -15.59
CA LYS A 68 -0.47 35.27 -14.53
C LYS A 68 -1.84 35.48 -13.86
N LYS A 69 -1.88 35.14 -12.56
CA LYS A 69 -2.85 35.48 -11.49
C LYS A 69 -4.25 35.91 -11.88
#